data_AF-A0A2N6E978-F1
#
_entry.id   AF-A0A2N6E978-F1
#
_cell.length_a   1.000
_cell.length_b   1.000
_cell.length_c   1.000
_cell.angle_alpha   90.00
_cell.angle_beta   90.00
_cell.angle_gamma   90.00
#
_symmetry.space_group_name_H-M   'P 1'
#
loop_
_entity.id
_entity.type
_entity.pdbx_description
1 polymer ?
#
loop_
_entity_poly.entity_id
_entity_poly.type
_entity_poly.pdbx_seq_one_letter_code
_entity_poly.pdbx_strand_id
1 'polypeptide(L)'
;MKKLFVVALLVMFAATIAYASDVVTYEAKNGNVTFDHKVHGEKLGCDACHEGTPAKIEVSKDMAHKDLCKSCHKSKGMKTGCKTCHVK
;
A
#
# COMPACT_ATOMS: atom_id res chain seq x y z
N MET A 1 20.82 -24.65 -27.90
CA MET A 1 20.39 -23.23 -27.94
C MET A 1 18.94 -23.03 -27.53
N LYS A 2 17.93 -23.67 -28.16
CA LYS A 2 16.50 -23.53 -27.77
C LYS A 2 16.19 -23.87 -26.29
N LYS A 3 16.81 -24.90 -25.71
CA LYS A 3 16.60 -25.27 -24.30
C LYS A 3 17.16 -24.26 -23.30
N LEU A 4 18.22 -23.53 -23.66
CA LEU A 4 18.81 -22.46 -22.83
C LEU A 4 17.94 -21.20 -22.83
N PHE A 5 17.34 -20.86 -23.98
CA PHE A 5 16.37 -19.75 -24.07
C PHE A 5 15.10 -20.00 -23.25
N VAL A 6 14.60 -21.25 -23.24
CA VAL A 6 13.40 -21.62 -22.45
C VAL A 6 13.67 -21.55 -20.94
N VAL A 7 14.86 -22.00 -20.50
CA VAL A 7 15.24 -21.91 -19.08
C VAL A 7 15.47 -20.45 -18.65
N ALA A 8 16.09 -19.62 -19.50
CA ALA A 8 16.28 -18.20 -19.20
C ALA A 8 14.95 -17.42 -19.09
N LEU A 9 13.95 -17.75 -19.92
CA LEU A 9 12.61 -17.16 -19.86
C LEU A 9 11.82 -17.58 -18.61
N LEU A 10 11.94 -18.83 -18.18
CA LEU A 10 11.30 -19.33 -16.96
C LEU A 10 11.90 -18.71 -15.68
N VAL A 11 13.20 -18.44 -15.67
CA VAL A 11 13.87 -17.76 -14.54
C VAL A 11 13.45 -16.29 -14.44
N MET A 12 13.18 -15.61 -15.56
CA MET A 12 12.66 -14.23 -15.55
C MET A 12 11.21 -14.11 -15.06
N PHE A 13 10.37 -15.14 -15.25
CA PHE A 13 9.00 -15.13 -14.73
C PHE A 13 8.92 -15.40 -13.21
N ALA A 14 9.92 -16.08 -12.64
CA ALA A 14 9.99 -16.38 -11.20
C ALA A 14 10.50 -15.20 -10.33
N ALA A 15 10.99 -14.12 -10.94
CA ALA A 15 11.66 -13.03 -10.23
C ALA A 15 10.75 -11.84 -9.86
N THR A 16 9.46 -11.85 -10.19
CA THR A 16 8.51 -10.84 -9.67
C THR A 16 8.09 -11.21 -8.25
N ILE A 17 9.04 -11.24 -7.32
CA ILE A 17 8.73 -11.25 -5.90
C ILE A 17 8.08 -9.90 -5.63
N ALA A 18 6.76 -9.91 -5.41
CA ALA A 18 5.99 -8.72 -5.08
C ALA A 18 6.35 -8.27 -3.66
N TYR A 19 7.48 -7.56 -3.52
CA TYR A 19 7.80 -6.87 -2.28
C TYR A 19 6.82 -5.71 -2.11
N ALA A 20 6.10 -5.69 -0.99
CA ALA A 20 5.34 -4.51 -0.59
C ALA A 20 6.33 -3.36 -0.33
N SER A 21 6.09 -2.18 -0.90
CA SER A 21 6.92 -1.01 -0.61
C SER A 21 6.74 -0.58 0.85
N ASP A 22 7.83 -0.32 1.56
CA ASP A 22 7.78 0.13 2.96
C ASP A 22 7.05 1.47 3.11
N VAL A 23 7.20 2.34 2.10
CA VAL A 23 6.54 3.65 2.03
C VAL A 23 5.91 3.81 0.66
N VAL A 24 4.66 4.28 0.64
CA VAL A 24 3.87 4.53 -0.57
C VAL A 24 3.47 6.00 -0.58
N THR A 25 3.73 6.71 -1.67
CA THR A 25 3.28 8.08 -1.86
C THR A 25 2.12 8.13 -2.84
N TYR A 26 1.01 8.72 -2.41
CA TYR A 26 -0.14 9.02 -3.26
C TYR A 26 -0.09 10.49 -3.67
N GLU A 27 0.15 10.73 -4.95
CA GLU A 27 0.10 12.07 -5.53
C GLU A 27 -1.33 12.61 -5.51
N ALA A 28 -1.52 13.81 -4.97
CA ALA A 28 -2.82 14.45 -4.96
C ALA A 28 -2.70 15.97 -5.12
N LYS A 29 -3.64 16.56 -5.86
CA LYS A 29 -3.65 18.00 -6.18
C LYS A 29 -3.64 18.91 -4.93
N ASN A 30 -4.14 18.39 -3.81
CA ASN A 30 -4.25 19.09 -2.53
C ASN A 30 -3.05 18.84 -1.59
N GLY A 31 -2.00 18.17 -2.05
CA GLY A 31 -0.83 17.77 -1.26
C GLY A 31 -0.71 16.25 -1.25
N ASN A 32 0.51 15.75 -1.38
CA ASN A 32 0.80 14.33 -1.43
C ASN A 32 0.53 13.68 -0.08
N VAL A 33 0.10 12.43 -0.13
CA VAL A 33 -0.15 11.62 1.06
C VAL A 33 0.90 10.54 1.12
N THR A 34 1.74 10.57 2.14
CA THR A 34 2.72 9.51 2.39
C THR A 34 2.10 8.49 3.35
N PHE A 35 2.08 7.23 2.93
CA PHE A 35 1.65 6.09 3.72
C PHE A 35 2.86 5.22 4.05
N ASP A 36 3.23 5.21 5.33
CA ASP A 36 4.25 4.32 5.86
C ASP A 36 3.64 2.93 6.12
N HIS A 37 3.67 2.08 5.09
CA HIS A 37 3.10 0.73 5.13
C HIS A 37 3.78 -0.14 6.18
N LYS A 38 5.10 0.02 6.34
CA LYS A 38 5.87 -0.73 7.33
C LYS A 38 5.42 -0.42 8.75
N VAL A 39 5.30 0.86 9.11
CA VAL A 39 4.83 1.26 10.46
C VAL A 39 3.41 0.77 10.74
N HIS A 40 2.53 0.76 9.73
CA HIS A 40 1.18 0.23 9.89
C HIS A 40 1.21 -1.30 10.08
N GLY A 41 1.96 -2.02 9.25
CA GLY A 41 2.11 -3.47 9.35
C GLY A 41 2.69 -3.91 10.70
N GLU A 42 3.73 -3.24 11.18
CA GLU A 42 4.36 -3.53 12.48
C GLU A 42 3.44 -3.26 13.68
N LYS A 43 2.56 -2.26 13.59
CA LYS A 43 1.67 -1.86 14.70
C LYS A 43 0.31 -2.54 14.70
N LEU A 44 -0.22 -2.87 13.52
CA LEU A 44 -1.60 -3.32 13.35
C LEU A 44 -1.69 -4.78 12.92
N GLY A 45 -0.64 -5.34 12.31
CA GLY A 45 -0.72 -6.62 11.61
C GLY A 45 -1.25 -6.46 10.18
N CYS A 46 -1.00 -7.47 9.34
CA CYS A 46 -1.38 -7.46 7.92
C CYS A 46 -2.90 -7.55 7.71
N ASP A 47 -3.58 -8.25 8.62
CA ASP A 47 -5.02 -8.52 8.63
C ASP A 47 -5.87 -7.28 8.94
N ALA A 48 -5.26 -6.23 9.51
CA ALA A 48 -5.93 -4.96 9.73
C ALA A 48 -6.34 -4.24 8.44
N CYS A 49 -5.71 -4.56 7.31
CA CYS A 49 -6.00 -3.97 6.00
C CYS A 49 -6.22 -5.01 4.89
N HIS A 50 -5.60 -6.18 4.98
CA HIS A 50 -5.70 -7.23 3.97
C HIS A 50 -6.54 -8.40 4.47
N GLU A 51 -7.59 -8.73 3.72
CA GLU A 51 -8.36 -9.94 3.95
C GLU A 51 -7.70 -11.11 3.20
N GLY A 52 -7.12 -12.06 3.94
CA GLY A 52 -6.47 -13.24 3.38
C GLY A 52 -5.03 -12.96 2.93
N THR A 53 -4.67 -13.41 1.72
CA THR A 53 -3.31 -13.21 1.20
C THR A 53 -3.13 -11.75 0.82
N PRO A 54 -2.12 -11.03 1.37
CA PRO A 54 -1.89 -9.64 1.04
C PRO A 54 -1.70 -9.44 -0.46
N ALA A 55 -2.48 -8.51 -1.02
CA ALA A 55 -2.42 -8.10 -2.41
C ALA A 55 -2.50 -6.57 -2.48
N LYS A 56 -2.06 -6.01 -3.60
CA LYS A 56 -2.12 -4.56 -3.80
C LYS A 56 -3.57 -4.07 -3.67
N ILE A 57 -3.80 -3.14 -2.75
CA ILE A 57 -5.08 -2.45 -2.60
C ILE A 57 -5.05 -1.25 -3.55
N GLU A 58 -5.97 -1.22 -4.51
CA GLU A 58 -6.16 -0.04 -5.35
C GLU A 58 -6.83 1.05 -4.52
N VAL A 59 -6.10 2.14 -4.27
CA VAL A 59 -6.53 3.22 -3.39
C VAL A 59 -7.24 4.29 -4.20
N SER A 60 -8.54 4.42 -3.99
CA SER A 60 -9.32 5.55 -4.49
C SER A 60 -9.50 6.63 -3.43
N LYS A 61 -9.82 7.86 -3.89
CA LYS A 61 -10.17 8.98 -3.01
C LYS A 61 -11.27 8.61 -2.01
N ASP A 62 -12.31 7.92 -2.46
CA ASP A 62 -13.47 7.63 -1.62
C ASP A 62 -13.15 6.57 -0.57
N MET A 63 -12.34 5.57 -0.91
CA MET A 63 -11.86 4.56 0.04
C MET A 63 -10.96 5.18 1.10
N ALA A 64 -9.99 6.02 0.70
CA ALA A 64 -9.07 6.68 1.62
C ALA A 64 -9.80 7.61 2.63
N HIS A 65 -10.81 8.35 2.15
CA HIS A 65 -11.62 9.22 3.02
C HIS A 65 -12.70 8.49 3.83
N LYS A 66 -12.88 7.19 3.62
CA LYS A 66 -13.77 6.32 4.39
C LYS A 66 -12.92 5.25 5.07
N ASP A 67 -13.17 3.99 4.72
CA ASP A 67 -12.83 2.85 5.57
C ASP A 67 -11.35 2.50 5.53
N LEU A 68 -10.64 2.84 4.45
CA LEU A 68 -9.24 2.44 4.29
C LEU A 68 -8.27 3.24 5.19
N CYS A 69 -8.53 4.54 5.40
CA CYS A 69 -7.62 5.38 6.19
C CYS A 69 -8.37 6.19 7.25
N LYS A 70 -9.30 7.06 6.82
CA LYS A 70 -9.91 8.07 7.70
C LYS A 70 -10.74 7.46 8.83
N SER A 71 -11.57 6.45 8.54
CA SER A 71 -12.44 5.82 9.54
C SER A 71 -11.63 5.17 10.66
N CYS A 72 -10.58 4.41 10.30
CA CYS A 72 -9.66 3.80 11.27
C CYS A 72 -8.93 4.87 12.10
N HIS A 73 -8.42 5.92 11.45
CA HIS A 73 -7.75 7.00 12.16
C HIS A 73 -8.69 7.72 13.14
N LYS A 74 -9.94 7.94 12.74
CA LYS A 74 -10.97 8.53 13.60
C LYS A 74 -11.29 7.63 14.79
N SER A 75 -11.45 6.32 14.59
CA SER A 75 -11.78 5.38 15.69
C SER A 75 -10.63 5.24 16.70
N LYS A 76 -9.38 5.41 16.25
CA LYS A 76 -8.19 5.46 17.11
C LYS A 76 -7.94 6.84 17.75
N GLY A 77 -8.85 7.81 17.58
CA GLY A 77 -8.72 9.15 18.16
C GLY A 77 -7.64 10.03 17.51
N MET A 78 -7.18 9.66 16.32
CA MET A 78 -6.16 10.42 15.59
C MET A 78 -6.78 11.64 14.88
N LYS A 79 -5.95 12.66 14.62
CA LYS A 79 -6.36 13.83 13.86
C LYS A 79 -6.68 13.41 12.42
N THR A 80 -7.86 13.80 11.92
CA THR A 80 -8.33 13.48 10.57
C THR A 80 -8.59 14.72 9.71
N GLY A 81 -7.95 15.85 10.08
CA GLY A 81 -7.99 17.09 9.30
C GLY A 81 -7.20 16.94 7.99
N CYS A 82 -7.58 17.70 6.96
CA CYS A 82 -7.06 17.55 5.60
C CYS A 82 -5.52 17.56 5.53
N LYS A 83 -4.89 18.52 6.23
CA LYS A 83 -3.44 18.71 6.27
C LYS A 83 -2.68 17.66 7.09
N THR A 84 -3.39 16.82 7.83
CA THR A 84 -2.76 15.71 8.57
C THR A 84 -2.22 14.67 7.60
N CYS A 85 -2.93 14.45 6.49
CA CYS A 85 -2.52 13.49 5.46
C CYS A 85 -1.98 14.20 4.21
N HIS A 86 -2.62 15.28 3.77
CA HIS A 86 -2.22 16.01 2.56
C HIS A 86 -1.17 17.07 2.87
N VAL A 87 0.08 16.77 2.56
CA VAL A 87 1.24 17.65 2.77
C VAL A 87 1.72 18.17 1.41
N LYS A 88 1.87 19.49 1.30
CA LYS A 88 2.40 20.15 0.09
C LYS A 88 3.89 20.40 0.23
#